data_AF-A0A5C1YRG8-F1
#
_entry.id   AF-A0A5C1YRG8-F1
#
_cell.length_a   1.000
_cell.length_b   1.000
_cell.length_c   1.000
_cell.angle_alpha   90.00
_cell.angle_beta   90.00
_cell.angle_gamma   90.00
#
_symmetry.space_group_name_H-M   'P 1'
#
loop_
_entity.id
_entity.type
_entity.pdbx_description
1 polymer ?
#
loop_
_entity_poly.entity_id
_entity_poly.type
_entity_poly.pdbx_seq_one_letter_code
_entity_poly.pdbx_strand_id
1 'polypeptide(L)'
;MPHTPAEKKRALARVRRIRGQLDALESALEQGVECGPVLQQLAAVRGAVNGLMSSVLESHLREEFSSPPHPDAPEQRNIDDIISLMRSYFR
;
A
#
# COMPACT_ATOMS: atom_id res chain seq x y z
N MET A 1 0.24 3.63 11.26
CA MET A 1 -0.33 4.84 10.60
C MET A 1 0.80 5.54 9.84
N PRO A 2 0.58 6.46 8.88
CA PRO A 2 1.69 7.31 8.43
C PRO A 2 2.07 8.25 9.58
N HIS A 3 3.21 7.97 10.24
CA HIS A 3 3.61 8.62 11.49
C HIS A 3 4.37 9.93 11.24
N THR A 4 4.96 10.09 10.05
CA THR A 4 5.58 11.36 9.65
C THR A 4 4.68 12.18 8.72
N PRO A 5 4.80 13.53 8.72
CA PRO A 5 4.10 14.39 7.74
C PRO A 5 4.40 14.01 6.28
N ALA A 6 5.63 13.56 6.00
CA ALA A 6 6.06 13.17 4.66
C ALA A 6 5.40 11.85 4.19
N GLU A 7 5.29 10.85 5.06
CA GLU A 7 4.56 9.62 4.77
C GLU A 7 3.07 9.88 4.62
N LYS A 8 2.49 10.73 5.48
CA LYS A 8 1.08 11.12 5.37
C LYS A 8 0.79 11.76 4.02
N LYS A 9 1.65 12.69 3.59
CA LYS A 9 1.53 13.32 2.26
C LYS A 9 1.62 12.29 1.12
N ARG A 10 2.56 11.34 1.20
CA ARG A 10 2.73 10.26 0.20
C ARG A 10 1.51 9.32 0.15
N ALA A 11 1.01 8.88 1.30
CA ALA A 11 -0.18 8.03 1.40
C ALA A 11 -1.42 8.75 0.85
N LEU A 12 -1.63 10.01 1.21
CA LEU A 12 -2.75 10.81 0.69
C LEU A 12 -2.67 11.02 -0.82
N ALA A 13 -1.47 11.22 -1.38
CA ALA A 13 -1.31 11.32 -2.83
C ALA A 13 -1.72 10.01 -3.54
N ARG A 14 -1.36 8.85 -2.99
CA ARG A 14 -1.78 7.54 -3.51
C ARG A 14 -3.30 7.34 -3.40
N VAL A 15 -3.90 7.68 -2.27
CA VAL A 15 -5.37 7.62 -2.08
C VAL A 15 -6.10 8.48 -3.12
N ARG A 16 -5.62 9.72 -3.37
CA ARG A 16 -6.21 10.60 -4.38
C ARG A 16 -6.08 10.02 -5.80
N ARG A 17 -4.96 9.37 -6.11
CA ARG A 17 -4.79 8.67 -7.39
C ARG A 17 -5.75 7.49 -7.54
N ILE A 18 -5.92 6.68 -6.49
CA ILE A 18 -6.87 5.56 -6.47
C ILE A 18 -8.30 6.07 -6.68
N ARG A 19 -8.67 7.18 -6.03
CA ARG A 19 -9.98 7.81 -6.26
C ARG A 19 -10.20 8.14 -7.74
N GLY A 20 -9.26 8.81 -8.40
CA GLY A 20 -9.38 9.09 -9.83
C GLY A 20 -9.48 7.84 -10.71
N GLN A 21 -8.88 6.71 -10.30
CA GLN A 21 -9.07 5.43 -11.00
C GLN A 21 -10.47 4.86 -10.78
N LEU A 22 -11.04 5.01 -9.59
CA LEU A 22 -12.42 4.60 -9.28
C LEU A 22 -13.44 5.47 -10.03
N ASP A 23 -13.24 6.79 -10.07
CA ASP A 23 -14.10 7.72 -10.82
C ASP A 23 -14.10 7.36 -12.33
N ALA A 24 -12.94 7.00 -12.88
CA ALA A 24 -12.82 6.55 -14.27
C ALA A 24 -13.47 5.19 -14.52
N LEU A 25 -13.44 4.28 -13.54
CA LEU A 25 -14.10 2.98 -13.61
C LEU A 25 -15.62 3.13 -13.56
N GLU A 26 -16.12 3.97 -12.66
CA GLU A 26 -17.55 4.31 -12.56
C GLU A 26 -18.05 4.87 -13.90
N SER A 27 -17.36 5.87 -14.45
CA SER A 27 -17.71 6.44 -15.75
C SER A 27 -17.68 5.41 -16.89
N ALA A 28 -16.75 4.45 -16.87
CA ALA A 28 -16.69 3.39 -17.88
C ALA A 28 -17.88 2.42 -17.77
N LEU A 29 -18.32 2.11 -16.55
CA LEU A 29 -19.49 1.28 -16.31
C LEU A 29 -20.78 1.99 -16.74
N GLU A 30 -20.93 3.27 -16.42
CA GLU A 30 -22.09 4.09 -16.83
C GLU A 30 -22.21 4.21 -18.36
N GLN A 31 -21.06 4.30 -19.06
CA GLN A 31 -21.01 4.38 -20.52
C GLN A 31 -21.17 3.02 -21.21
N GLY A 32 -21.26 1.92 -20.46
CA GLY A 32 -21.38 0.58 -21.02
C GLY A 32 -20.14 0.14 -21.79
N VAL A 33 -18.94 0.54 -21.34
CA VAL A 33 -17.67 0.13 -21.95
C VAL A 33 -17.52 -1.40 -21.92
N GLU A 34 -16.92 -1.95 -22.97
CA GLU A 34 -16.60 -3.38 -23.08
C GLU A 34 -15.93 -3.96 -21.83
N CYS A 35 -16.24 -5.22 -21.53
CA CYS A 35 -15.74 -5.90 -20.32
C CYS A 35 -14.21 -5.92 -20.22
N GLY A 36 -13.50 -6.04 -21.35
CA GLY A 36 -12.02 -6.10 -21.38
C GLY A 36 -11.36 -4.88 -20.72
N PRO A 37 -11.59 -3.66 -21.20
CA PRO A 37 -11.12 -2.42 -20.56
C PRO A 37 -11.53 -2.28 -19.09
N VAL A 38 -12.76 -2.65 -18.73
CA VAL A 38 -13.25 -2.60 -17.34
C VAL A 38 -12.43 -3.53 -16.44
N LEU A 39 -12.16 -4.76 -16.88
CA LEU A 39 -11.32 -5.71 -16.16
C LEU A 39 -9.88 -5.21 -15.99
N GLN A 40 -9.34 -4.50 -16.98
CA GLN A 40 -8.01 -3.88 -16.89
C GLN A 40 -7.99 -2.75 -15.85
N GLN A 41 -9.02 -1.90 -15.81
CA GLN A 41 -9.14 -0.85 -14.80
C GLN A 41 -9.25 -1.45 -13.38
N LEU A 42 -10.05 -2.50 -13.19
CA LEU A 42 -10.14 -3.22 -11.93
C LEU A 42 -8.79 -3.80 -11.48
N ALA A 43 -8.04 -4.42 -12.41
CA ALA A 43 -6.70 -4.92 -12.12
C ALA A 43 -5.74 -3.80 -11.70
N ALA A 44 -5.82 -2.63 -12.35
CA ALA A 44 -5.02 -1.46 -12.03
C ALA A 44 -5.37 -0.88 -10.64
N VAL A 45 -6.65 -0.81 -10.29
CA VAL A 45 -7.12 -0.37 -8.96
C VAL A 45 -6.61 -1.32 -7.88
N ARG A 46 -6.75 -2.64 -8.09
CA ARG A 46 -6.23 -3.66 -7.16
C ARG A 46 -4.73 -3.47 -6.91
N GLY A 47 -3.94 -3.31 -7.97
CA GLY A 47 -2.49 -3.10 -7.85
C GLY A 47 -2.15 -1.80 -7.10
N ALA A 48 -2.91 -0.72 -7.32
CA ALA A 48 -2.70 0.54 -6.62
C ALA A 48 -3.01 0.43 -5.12
N VAL A 49 -4.10 -0.27 -4.75
CA VAL A 49 -4.47 -0.55 -3.36
C VAL A 49 -3.42 -1.42 -2.67
N ASN A 50 -2.97 -2.50 -3.31
CA ASN A 50 -1.93 -3.39 -2.79
C ASN A 50 -0.61 -2.63 -2.54
N GLY A 51 -0.22 -1.76 -3.47
CA GLY A 51 0.96 -0.91 -3.31
C GLY A 51 0.83 0.10 -2.16
N LEU A 52 -0.37 0.66 -1.94
CA LEU A 52 -0.64 1.52 -0.78
C LEU A 52 -0.56 0.73 0.53
N MET A 53 -1.23 -0.44 0.59
CA MET A 53 -1.22 -1.33 1.75
C MET A 53 0.21 -1.69 2.17
N SER A 54 1.04 -2.13 1.21
CA SER A 54 2.45 -2.46 1.45
C SER A 54 3.22 -1.29 2.06
N SER A 55 3.02 -0.07 1.54
CA SER A 55 3.72 1.12 2.05
C SER A 55 3.28 1.52 3.46
N VAL A 56 1.98 1.44 3.78
CA VAL A 56 1.45 1.81 5.10
C VAL A 56 1.90 0.81 6.16
N LEU A 57 1.92 -0.47 5.79
CA LEU A 57 2.33 -1.56 6.66
C LEU A 57 3.83 -1.54 6.94
N GLU A 58 4.66 -1.27 5.92
CA GLU A 58 6.10 -1.05 6.12
C GLU A 58 6.35 0.09 7.11
N SER A 59 5.70 1.24 6.94
CA SER A 59 5.82 2.36 7.89
C SER A 59 5.37 1.95 9.30
N HIS A 60 4.31 1.16 9.44
CA HIS A 60 3.84 0.69 10.74
C HIS A 60 4.84 -0.22 11.44
N LEU A 61 5.41 -1.20 10.72
CA LEU A 61 6.39 -2.14 11.27
C LEU A 61 7.68 -1.43 11.65
N ARG A 62 8.21 -0.55 10.78
CA ARG A 62 9.45 0.18 11.09
C ARG A 62 9.31 0.94 12.41
N GLU A 63 8.19 1.64 12.62
CA GLU A 63 7.94 2.39 13.85
C GLU A 63 7.76 1.51 15.08
N GLU A 64 6.94 0.45 14.99
CA GLU A 64 6.67 -0.46 16.13
C GLU A 64 7.96 -1.14 16.64
N PHE A 65 8.91 -1.39 15.73
CA PHE A 65 10.17 -2.03 16.04
C PHE A 65 11.38 -1.06 16.10
N SER A 66 11.17 0.26 16.10
CA SER A 66 12.24 1.28 16.20
C SER A 66 12.84 1.47 17.60
N SER A 67 12.36 0.75 18.62
CA SER A 67 12.89 0.87 19.98
C SER A 67 14.34 0.36 20.07
N PRO A 68 15.23 1.02 20.83
CA PRO A 68 16.61 0.56 20.98
C PRO A 68 16.64 -0.86 21.54
N PRO A 69 17.56 -1.71 21.08
CA PRO A 69 17.69 -3.06 21.60
C PRO A 69 17.93 -3.00 23.11
N HIS A 70 17.06 -3.67 23.88
CA HIS A 70 17.36 -3.95 25.28
C HIS A 70 18.65 -4.80 25.32
N PRO A 71 19.61 -4.51 26.23
CA PRO A 71 20.89 -5.21 26.28
C PRO A 71 20.76 -6.74 26.46
N ASP A 72 19.61 -7.23 26.93
CA ASP A 72 19.30 -8.64 27.14
C ASP A 72 18.35 -9.26 26.09
N ALA A 73 18.00 -8.52 25.03
CA ALA A 73 17.06 -9.01 24.03
C ALA A 73 17.78 -9.86 22.97
N PRO A 74 17.41 -11.15 22.80
CA PRO A 74 17.97 -11.97 21.73
C PRO A 74 17.60 -11.38 20.37
N GLU A 75 18.64 -11.17 19.55
CA GLU A 75 18.65 -10.87 18.11
C GLU A 75 17.44 -10.09 17.56
N GLN A 76 17.70 -8.84 17.18
CA GLN A 76 16.83 -8.05 16.32
C GLN A 76 16.26 -8.91 15.19
N ARG A 77 14.98 -9.26 15.27
CA ARG A 77 14.26 -9.88 14.15
C ARG A 77 14.46 -8.99 12.95
N ASN A 78 14.95 -9.55 11.84
CA ASN A 78 15.25 -8.79 10.64
C ASN A 78 13.94 -8.25 10.04
N ILE A 79 13.57 -7.03 10.43
CA ILE A 79 12.32 -6.35 10.02
C ILE A 79 12.29 -6.23 8.49
N ASP A 80 13.44 -6.09 7.83
CA ASP A 80 13.50 -6.01 6.38
C ASP A 80 13.11 -7.34 5.72
N ASP A 81 13.39 -8.49 6.35
CA ASP A 81 12.93 -9.80 5.86
C ASP A 81 11.40 -9.93 5.97
N ILE A 82 10.81 -9.46 7.08
CA ILE A 82 9.36 -9.44 7.27
C ILE A 82 8.70 -8.52 6.23
N ILE A 83 9.23 -7.32 6.04
CA ILE A 83 8.73 -6.38 5.03
C ILE A 83 8.83 -6.99 3.62
N SER A 84 9.96 -7.62 3.30
CA SER A 84 10.20 -8.27 2.01
C SER A 84 9.19 -9.40 1.75
N LEU A 85 9.00 -10.27 2.77
CA LEU A 85 8.02 -11.35 2.72
C LEU A 85 6.61 -10.81 2.52
N MET A 86 6.22 -9.76 3.25
CA MET A 86 4.91 -9.14 3.09
C MET A 86 4.70 -8.54 1.69
N ARG A 87 5.68 -7.81 1.13
CA ARG A 87 5.60 -7.31 -0.25
C ARG A 87 5.43 -8.44 -1.27
N SER A 88 5.95 -9.65 -0.98
CA SER A 88 5.76 -10.81 -1.86
C SER A 88 4.32 -11.34 -1.88
N TYR A 89 3.57 -11.17 -0.78
CA TYR A 89 2.17 -11.58 -0.68
C TYR A 89 1.17 -10.55 -1.21
N PHE A 90 1.57 -9.28 -1.31
CA PHE A 90 0.73 -8.19 -1.83
C PHE A 90 0.95 -7.90 -3.32
N ARG A 91 1.39 -8.87 -4.13
CA ARG A 91 1.46 -8.71 -5.59
C ARG A 91 0.06 -8.74 -6.23
#